data_AF-A0A242CIP6-F1
#
_entry.id   AF-A0A242CIP6-F1
#
_cell.length_a   1.000
_cell.length_b   1.000
_cell.length_c   1.000
_cell.angle_alpha   90.00
_cell.angle_beta   90.00
_cell.angle_gamma   90.00
#
_symmetry.space_group_name_H-M   'P 1'
#
loop_
_entity.id
_entity.type
_entity.pdbx_description
1 polymer ?
#
loop_
_entity_poly.entity_id
_entity_poly.type
_entity_poly.pdbx_seq_one_letter_code
_entity_poly.pdbx_strand_id
1 'polypeptide(L)'
;MIGKKLEILKESNVIDEETEQFVLAVNNYLLEQKVINNEEHLDMFLTHIAMADARQKKNEPVIGMDELILSEIQNDEKLAESKALWQELSRYCATTFSQEELWFIYMHIINLLKKEQ
;
A
#
# COMPACT_ATOMS: atom_id res chain seq x y z
N MET A 1 -6.52 -14.37 0.10
CA MET A 1 -6.47 -14.09 -1.35
C MET A 1 -7.16 -12.77 -1.65
N ILE A 2 -6.39 -11.75 -2.03
CA ILE A 2 -6.87 -10.39 -2.26
C ILE A 2 -7.83 -10.27 -3.46
N GLY A 3 -7.75 -11.18 -4.44
CA GLY A 3 -8.50 -11.08 -5.71
C GLY A 3 -10.02 -10.91 -5.54
N LYS A 4 -10.65 -11.69 -4.66
CA LYS A 4 -12.10 -11.56 -4.40
C LYS A 4 -12.47 -10.21 -3.76
N LYS A 5 -11.58 -9.61 -2.98
CA LYS A 5 -11.81 -8.28 -2.40
C LYS A 5 -11.73 -7.20 -3.48
N LEU A 6 -10.75 -7.30 -4.38
CA LEU A 6 -10.62 -6.37 -5.50
C LEU A 6 -11.82 -6.44 -6.45
N GLU A 7 -12.30 -7.66 -6.74
CA GLU A 7 -13.51 -7.87 -7.54
C GLU A 7 -14.71 -7.13 -6.93
N ILE A 8 -14.97 -7.31 -5.62
CA ILE A 8 -16.04 -6.60 -4.90
C ILE A 8 -15.86 -5.08 -4.95
N LEU A 9 -14.64 -4.58 -4.75
CA LEU A 9 -14.34 -3.15 -4.79
C LEU A 9 -14.56 -2.57 -6.19
N LYS A 10 -14.21 -3.31 -7.24
CA LYS A 10 -14.41 -2.91 -8.63
C LYS A 10 -15.89 -2.93 -9.02
N GLU A 11 -16.61 -3.99 -8.70
CA GLU A 11 -18.06 -4.10 -8.95
C GLU A 11 -18.85 -2.99 -8.23
N SER A 12 -18.36 -2.56 -7.06
CA SER A 12 -18.92 -1.45 -6.29
C SER A 12 -18.48 -0.06 -6.77
N ASN A 13 -17.70 0.03 -7.87
CA ASN A 13 -17.10 1.27 -8.40
C ASN A 13 -16.23 2.04 -7.37
N VAL A 14 -15.71 1.35 -6.37
CA VAL A 14 -14.78 1.94 -5.40
C VAL A 14 -13.42 2.15 -6.07
N ILE A 15 -12.95 1.12 -6.78
CA ILE A 15 -11.72 1.13 -7.59
C ILE A 15 -12.04 0.94 -9.07
N ASP A 16 -11.13 1.34 -9.96
CA ASP A 16 -11.23 1.07 -11.39
C ASP A 16 -10.38 -0.16 -11.81
N GLU A 17 -10.47 -0.54 -13.08
CA GLU A 17 -9.71 -1.68 -13.63
C GLU A 17 -8.20 -1.44 -13.53
N GLU A 18 -7.72 -0.22 -13.74
CA GLU A 18 -6.29 0.09 -13.67
C GLU A 18 -5.77 -0.08 -12.23
N THR A 19 -6.54 0.35 -11.22
CA THR A 19 -6.23 0.12 -9.81
C THR A 19 -6.19 -1.37 -9.48
N GLU A 20 -7.15 -2.16 -9.97
CA GLU A 20 -7.12 -3.62 -9.76
C GLU A 20 -5.86 -4.26 -10.37
N GLN A 21 -5.54 -3.93 -11.62
CA GLN A 21 -4.34 -4.46 -12.29
C GLN A 21 -3.05 -4.05 -11.57
N PHE A 22 -2.96 -2.80 -11.11
CA PHE A 22 -1.87 -2.31 -10.27
C PHE A 22 -1.69 -3.17 -9.00
N VAL A 23 -2.77 -3.38 -8.25
CA VAL A 23 -2.70 -4.11 -6.97
C VAL A 23 -2.36 -5.58 -7.18
N LEU A 24 -2.89 -6.20 -8.25
CA LEU A 24 -2.56 -7.57 -8.62
C LEU A 24 -1.08 -7.72 -9.02
N ALA A 25 -0.53 -6.75 -9.77
CA ALA A 25 0.89 -6.74 -10.12
C ALA A 25 1.78 -6.63 -8.87
N VAL A 26 1.43 -5.75 -7.94
CA VAL A 26 2.12 -5.61 -6.65
C VAL A 26 2.04 -6.90 -5.83
N ASN A 27 0.86 -7.52 -5.73
CA ASN A 27 0.69 -8.79 -5.02
C ASN A 27 1.59 -9.89 -5.60
N ASN A 28 1.62 -10.01 -6.93
CA ASN A 28 2.46 -11.02 -7.60
C ASN A 28 3.95 -10.77 -7.33
N TYR A 29 4.41 -9.52 -7.44
CA TYR A 29 5.79 -9.15 -7.14
C TYR A 29 6.19 -9.52 -5.70
N LEU A 30 5.36 -9.18 -4.72
CA LEU A 30 5.65 -9.45 -3.31
C LEU A 30 5.69 -10.96 -3.01
N LEU A 31 4.81 -11.75 -3.65
CA LEU A 31 4.79 -13.21 -3.51
C LEU A 31 6.05 -13.86 -4.10
N GLU A 32 6.54 -13.36 -5.24
CA GLU A 32 7.76 -13.86 -5.89
C GLU A 32 9.01 -13.60 -5.05
N GLN A 33 9.09 -12.45 -4.39
CA GLN A 33 10.22 -12.07 -3.55
C GLN A 33 10.33 -12.88 -2.24
N LYS A 34 9.31 -13.67 -1.87
CA LYS A 34 9.25 -14.47 -0.63
C LYS A 34 9.54 -13.69 0.65
N VAL A 35 9.31 -12.37 0.64
CA VAL A 35 9.50 -11.47 1.80
C VAL A 35 8.29 -11.46 2.72
N ILE A 36 7.17 -12.04 2.29
CA ILE A 36 5.90 -12.01 3.02
C ILE A 36 5.92 -13.07 4.11
N ASN A 37 5.99 -12.63 5.36
CA ASN A 37 5.92 -13.50 6.53
C ASN A 37 4.54 -13.46 7.21
N ASN A 38 3.68 -12.51 6.84
CA ASN A 38 2.34 -12.34 7.40
C ASN A 38 1.34 -11.98 6.28
N GLU A 39 0.36 -12.86 6.05
CA GLU A 39 -0.68 -12.67 5.04
C GLU A 39 -1.68 -11.55 5.37
N GLU A 40 -1.93 -11.27 6.66
CA GLU A 40 -2.81 -10.20 7.13
C GLU A 40 -2.20 -8.82 6.84
N HIS A 41 -0.91 -8.64 7.11
CA HIS A 41 -0.19 -7.42 6.78
C HIS A 41 -0.14 -7.17 5.27
N LEU A 42 0.03 -8.23 4.48
CA LEU A 42 -0.07 -8.13 3.02
C LEU A 42 -1.47 -7.69 2.59
N ASP A 43 -2.50 -8.35 3.09
CA ASP A 43 -3.89 -8.06 2.71
C ASP A 43 -4.31 -6.63 3.10
N MET A 44 -3.89 -6.14 4.27
CA MET A 44 -4.08 -4.75 4.69
C MET A 44 -3.34 -3.78 3.77
N PHE A 45 -2.07 -4.04 3.45
CA PHE A 45 -1.29 -3.20 2.54
C PHE A 45 -1.93 -3.11 1.16
N LEU A 46 -2.29 -4.25 0.56
CA LEU A 46 -2.89 -4.31 -0.77
C LEU A 46 -4.25 -3.61 -0.82
N THR A 47 -5.07 -3.78 0.22
CA THR A 47 -6.35 -3.06 0.34
C THR A 47 -6.12 -1.55 0.47
N HIS A 48 -5.14 -1.13 1.27
CA HIS A 48 -4.82 0.28 1.44
C HIS A 48 -4.38 0.94 0.14
N ILE A 49 -3.44 0.34 -0.61
CA ILE A 49 -2.98 0.94 -1.88
C ILE A 49 -4.07 0.98 -2.94
N ALA A 50 -5.00 0.02 -2.95
CA ALA A 50 -6.17 0.05 -3.83
C ALA A 50 -7.07 1.26 -3.53
N MET A 51 -7.34 1.51 -2.25
CA MET A 51 -8.15 2.65 -1.83
C MET A 51 -7.42 3.98 -2.02
N ALA A 52 -6.12 4.03 -1.72
CA ALA A 52 -5.30 5.23 -1.87
C ALA A 52 -5.20 5.65 -3.33
N ASP A 53 -4.99 4.70 -4.26
CA ASP A 53 -4.97 4.98 -5.69
C ASP A 53 -6.32 5.55 -6.17
N ALA A 54 -7.43 4.90 -5.78
CA ALA A 54 -8.76 5.36 -6.12
C ALA A 54 -9.07 6.76 -5.57
N ARG A 55 -8.67 7.08 -4.34
CA ARG A 55 -8.82 8.42 -3.75
C ARG A 55 -8.04 9.47 -4.54
N GLN A 56 -6.77 9.18 -4.86
CA GLN A 56 -5.91 10.12 -5.57
C GLN A 56 -6.43 10.40 -6.99
N LYS A 57 -6.91 9.38 -7.71
CA LYS A 57 -7.57 9.57 -9.02
C LYS A 57 -8.82 10.44 -8.94
N LYS A 58 -9.56 10.37 -7.82
CA LYS A 58 -10.75 11.18 -7.54
C LYS A 58 -10.43 12.56 -6.95
N ASN A 59 -9.15 12.87 -6.70
CA ASN A 59 -8.70 14.06 -5.97
C ASN A 59 -9.37 14.21 -4.59
N GLU A 60 -9.64 13.08 -3.93
CA GLU A 60 -10.21 13.08 -2.58
C GLU A 60 -9.14 13.44 -1.55
N PRO A 61 -9.44 14.32 -0.58
CA PRO A 61 -8.48 14.71 0.43
C PRO A 61 -8.19 13.57 1.40
N VAL A 62 -6.97 13.52 1.90
CA VAL A 62 -6.51 12.55 2.89
C VAL A 62 -6.11 13.32 4.14
N ILE A 63 -6.70 12.93 5.27
CA ILE A 63 -6.32 13.49 6.57
C ILE A 63 -4.96 12.89 6.93
N GLY A 64 -3.97 13.76 7.16
CA GLY A 64 -2.64 13.36 7.56
C GLY A 64 -2.64 12.60 8.89
N MET A 65 -1.58 11.81 9.11
CA MET A 65 -1.37 11.13 10.39
C MET A 65 -1.13 12.11 11.53
N ASP A 66 -1.47 11.68 12.74
CA ASP A 66 -1.05 12.35 13.97
C ASP A 66 0.48 12.40 14.08
N GLU A 67 1.00 13.48 14.67
CA GLU A 67 2.44 13.73 14.79
C GLU A 67 3.17 12.62 15.56
N LEU A 68 2.54 12.01 16.57
CA LEU A 68 3.15 10.91 17.32
C LEU A 68 3.38 9.69 16.44
N ILE A 69 2.37 9.29 15.66
CA ILE A 69 2.46 8.15 14.74
C ILE A 69 3.48 8.44 13.64
N LEU A 70 3.47 9.66 13.10
CA LEU A 70 4.44 10.06 12.08
C LEU A 70 5.87 9.99 12.61
N SER A 71 6.10 10.45 13.84
CA SER A 71 7.40 10.37 14.50
C SER A 71 7.87 8.92 14.70
N GLU A 72 6.96 8.01 15.08
CA GLU A 72 7.29 6.58 15.19
C GLU A 72 7.75 6.00 13.84
N ILE A 73 7.03 6.32 12.76
CA ILE A 73 7.40 5.87 11.41
C ILE A 73 8.75 6.46 10.98
N GLN A 74 8.99 7.75 11.27
CA GLN A 74 10.22 8.45 10.91
C GLN A 74 11.46 7.87 11.60
N ASN A 75 11.30 7.33 12.80
CA ASN A 75 12.37 6.74 13.60
C ASN A 75 12.48 5.22 13.42
N ASP A 76 11.61 4.59 12.63
CA ASP A 76 11.63 3.14 12.42
C ASP A 76 12.82 2.73 11.54
N GLU A 77 13.56 1.70 11.97
CA GLU A 77 14.73 1.18 11.26
C GLU A 77 14.40 0.66 9.85
N LYS A 78 13.14 0.28 9.60
CA LYS A 78 12.66 -0.21 8.32
C LYS A 78 12.20 0.90 7.37
N LEU A 79 12.24 2.17 7.77
CA LEU A 79 11.79 3.28 6.92
C LEU A 79 12.58 3.39 5.61
N ALA A 80 13.89 3.18 5.64
CA ALA A 80 14.71 3.24 4.44
C ALA A 80 14.36 2.11 3.46
N GLU A 81 14.17 0.89 3.99
CA GLU A 81 13.76 -0.29 3.23
C GLU A 81 12.33 -0.12 2.67
N SER A 82 11.42 0.47 3.45
CA SER A 82 10.04 0.70 3.01
C SER A 82 9.95 1.70 1.86
N LYS A 83 10.74 2.77 1.89
CA LYS A 83 10.86 3.73 0.77
C LYS A 83 11.43 3.08 -0.48
N ALA A 84 12.47 2.26 -0.33
CA ALA A 84 13.08 1.56 -1.46
C ALA A 84 12.09 0.58 -2.11
N LEU A 85 11.39 -0.22 -1.30
CA LEU A 85 10.36 -1.12 -1.80
C LEU A 85 9.23 -0.34 -2.48
N TRP A 86 8.76 0.76 -1.90
CA TRP A 86 7.73 1.58 -2.54
C TRP A 86 8.18 2.13 -3.90
N GLN A 87 9.44 2.52 -4.08
CA GLN A 87 9.97 2.96 -5.38
C GLN A 87 9.94 1.87 -6.45
N GLU A 88 9.96 0.59 -6.05
CA GLU A 88 9.79 -0.54 -6.97
C GLU A 88 8.30 -0.75 -7.27
N LEU A 89 7.47 -0.78 -6.23
CA LEU A 89 6.04 -1.04 -6.34
C LEU A 89 5.28 0.06 -7.10
N SER A 90 5.67 1.33 -6.90
CA SER A 90 5.02 2.46 -7.55
C SER A 90 5.16 2.46 -9.08
N ARG A 91 6.09 1.68 -9.63
CA ARG A 91 6.27 1.51 -11.09
C ARG A 91 5.09 0.82 -11.76
N TYR A 92 4.28 0.08 -10.99
CA TYR A 92 3.07 -0.57 -11.48
C TYR A 92 1.85 0.36 -11.49
N CYS A 93 2.00 1.60 -11.03
CA CYS A 93 0.93 2.57 -10.92
C CYS A 93 1.26 3.84 -11.71
N ALA A 94 0.27 4.42 -12.39
CA ALA A 94 0.41 5.72 -13.06
C ALA A 94 0.13 6.92 -12.12
N THR A 95 -0.50 6.66 -10.97
CA THR A 95 -0.94 7.69 -10.02
C THR A 95 0.22 8.25 -9.21
N THR A 96 0.22 9.57 -9.04
CA THR A 96 1.10 10.24 -8.09
C THR A 96 0.39 10.34 -6.74
N PHE A 97 1.03 9.85 -5.68
CA PHE A 97 0.50 9.90 -4.33
C PHE A 97 0.97 11.17 -3.61
N SER A 98 0.06 11.79 -2.85
CA SER A 98 0.39 12.91 -1.98
C SER A 98 1.30 12.46 -0.83
N GLN A 99 1.95 13.43 -0.18
CA GLN A 99 2.86 13.15 0.92
C GLN A 99 2.17 12.46 2.10
N GLU A 100 0.90 12.77 2.33
CA GLU A 100 0.06 12.19 3.38
C GLU A 100 -0.17 10.70 3.11
N GLU A 101 -0.56 10.31 1.89
CA GLU A 101 -0.74 8.90 1.53
C GLU A 101 0.58 8.13 1.61
N LEU A 102 1.69 8.75 1.18
CA LEU A 102 2.99 8.11 1.25
C LEU A 102 3.35 7.67 2.67
N TRP A 103 2.98 8.43 3.70
CA TRP A 103 3.22 8.04 5.09
C TRP A 103 2.40 6.81 5.50
N PHE A 104 1.14 6.70 5.06
CA PHE A 104 0.33 5.48 5.28
C PHE A 104 0.90 4.28 4.55
N ILE A 105 1.33 4.47 3.31
CA ILE A 105 2.00 3.43 2.52
C ILE A 105 3.28 2.95 3.21
N TYR A 106 4.14 3.85 3.68
CA TYR A 106 5.37 3.46 4.38
C TYR A 106 5.07 2.71 5.67
N MET A 107 4.05 3.11 6.44
CA MET A 107 3.62 2.40 7.64
C MET A 107 3.21 0.96 7.34
N HIS A 108 2.38 0.75 6.31
CA HIS A 108 1.96 -0.60 5.92
C HIS A 108 3.12 -1.45 5.42
N ILE A 109 4.04 -0.87 4.64
CA ILE A 109 5.23 -1.59 4.18
C ILE A 109 6.16 -1.93 5.36
N ILE A 110 6.34 -1.02 6.32
CA ILE A 110 7.11 -1.31 7.55
C ILE A 110 6.51 -2.52 8.27
N ASN A 111 5.18 -2.57 8.44
CA ASN A 111 4.51 -3.71 9.06
C ASN A 111 4.69 -5.00 8.25
N LEU A 112 4.69 -4.92 6.91
CA LEU A 112 4.97 -6.06 6.04
C LEU A 112 6.41 -6.59 6.19
N LEU A 113 7.38 -5.69 6.38
CA LEU A 113 8.81 -6.01 6.51
C LEU A 113 9.21 -6.46 7.93
N LYS A 114 8.41 -6.11 8.94
CA LYS A 114 8.59 -6.59 10.30
C LYS A 114 8.26 -8.07 10.37
N LYS A 115 9.18 -8.85 10.93
CA LYS A 115 8.87 -10.23 11.35
C LYS A 115 8.10 -10.14 12.65
N GLU A 116 7.01 -10.90 12.77
CA GLU A 116 6.38 -11.11 14.07
C GLU A 116 7.45 -11.64 15.03
N GLN A 117 7.59 -10.98 16.19
CA GLN A 117 8.49 -11.41 17.26
C GLN A 117 7.87 -12.54 18.06
#